data_AF-A0A2N8EL47-F1
#
_entry.id   AF-A0A2N8EL47-F1
#
_cell.length_a   1.000
_cell.length_b   1.000
_cell.length_c   1.000
_cell.angle_alpha   90.00
_cell.angle_beta   90.00
_cell.angle_gamma   90.00
#
_symmetry.space_group_name_H-M   'P 1'
#
loop_
_entity.id
_entity.type
_entity.pdbx_description
1 polymer ?
#
loop_
_entity_poly.entity_id
_entity_poly.type
_entity_poly.pdbx_seq_one_letter_code
_entity_poly.pdbx_strand_id
1 'polypeptide(L)'
;MKVIASPFNSFRFLRVSGAGSVLLITFSLSPVSAAPLDDVSPPPPTDPSAYTNPPTDFKAALDALKTMPPANQGSIALPNGVYGTRTTPTTDNVLPPALQTSFKIPT
;
A
#
# COMPACT_ATOMS: atom_id res chain seq x y z
N MET A 1 33.36 78.67 21.07
CA MET A 1 32.24 77.77 20.74
C MET A 1 32.72 76.71 19.77
N LYS A 2 32.69 75.42 20.15
CA LYS A 2 31.98 74.31 19.49
C LYS A 2 32.38 72.99 20.19
N VAL A 3 31.48 72.46 21.02
CA VAL A 3 31.57 71.10 21.56
C VAL A 3 31.11 70.15 20.46
N ILE A 4 31.92 69.14 20.12
CA ILE A 4 31.54 68.09 19.16
C ILE A 4 31.52 66.77 19.93
N ALA A 5 30.32 66.34 20.33
CA ALA A 5 30.08 64.98 20.77
C ALA A 5 30.04 64.06 19.53
N SER A 6 30.91 63.06 19.46
CA SER A 6 30.79 61.97 18.47
C SER A 6 29.89 60.87 19.03
N PRO A 7 28.82 60.46 18.34
CA PRO A 7 28.05 59.30 18.74
C PRO A 7 28.79 58.03 18.29
N PHE A 8 29.33 57.27 19.24
CA PHE A 8 29.85 55.93 18.96
C PHE A 8 28.71 55.03 18.46
N ASN A 9 28.78 54.65 17.19
CA ASN A 9 27.74 53.92 16.45
C ASN A 9 27.84 52.40 16.71
N SER A 10 27.55 51.99 17.95
CA SER A 10 27.70 50.61 18.46
C SER A 10 26.83 49.56 17.72
N PHE A 11 25.74 49.97 17.08
CA PHE A 11 24.79 49.04 16.46
C PHE A 11 25.18 48.50 15.07
N ARG A 12 26.26 48.99 14.45
CA ARG A 12 26.69 48.50 13.13
C ARG A 12 27.33 47.11 13.18
N PHE A 13 28.06 46.79 14.24
CA PHE A 13 28.74 45.49 14.38
C PHE A 13 27.75 44.33 14.62
N LEU A 14 26.64 44.59 15.32
CA LEU A 14 25.60 43.59 15.56
C LEU A 14 24.85 43.19 14.27
N ARG A 15 24.74 44.10 13.29
CA ARG A 15 24.05 43.82 12.01
C ARG A 15 24.86 42.96 11.05
N VAL A 16 26.19 43.11 11.03
CA VAL A 16 27.07 42.32 10.15
C VAL A 16 27.20 40.88 10.65
N SER A 17 27.30 40.69 11.98
CA SER A 17 27.42 39.36 12.59
C SER A 17 26.13 38.52 12.48
N GLY A 18 24.95 39.17 12.63
CA GLY A 18 23.66 38.50 12.50
C GLY A 18 23.37 38.00 11.08
N ALA A 19 23.70 38.80 10.06
CA ALA A 19 23.49 38.41 8.66
C ALA A 19 24.38 37.22 8.24
N GLY A 20 25.65 37.20 8.68
CA GLY A 20 26.56 36.09 8.40
C GLY A 20 26.10 34.78 9.05
N SER A 21 25.61 34.84 10.28
CA SER A 21 25.11 33.67 11.01
C SER A 21 23.89 33.04 10.33
N VAL A 22 22.93 33.85 9.86
CA VAL A 22 21.74 33.36 9.16
C VAL A 22 22.11 32.74 7.80
N LEU A 23 23.05 33.33 7.06
CA LEU A 23 23.54 32.77 5.80
C LEU A 23 24.27 31.45 6.01
N LEU A 24 25.10 31.34 7.05
CA LEU A 24 25.77 30.08 7.42
C LEU A 24 24.78 29.00 7.83
N ILE A 25 23.76 29.33 8.63
CA ILE A 25 22.68 28.40 8.99
C ILE A 25 21.95 27.95 7.71
N THR A 26 21.53 28.89 6.87
CA THR A 26 20.78 28.57 5.63
C THR A 26 21.60 27.74 4.65
N PHE A 27 22.91 27.97 4.54
CA PHE A 27 23.81 27.18 3.69
C PHE A 27 24.13 25.80 4.29
N SER A 28 24.22 25.71 5.62
CA SER A 28 24.43 24.44 6.34
C SER A 28 23.17 23.55 6.31
N LEU A 29 21.99 24.12 6.12
CA LEU A 29 20.74 23.41 5.81
C LEU A 29 20.60 23.12 4.31
N SER A 30 21.68 22.67 3.67
CA SER A 30 21.59 22.10 2.31
C SER A 30 20.41 21.12 2.25
N PRO A 31 19.52 21.21 1.24
CA PRO A 31 18.35 20.34 1.19
C PRO A 31 18.82 18.90 1.13
N VAL A 32 18.67 18.16 2.24
CA VAL A 32 18.78 16.71 2.25
C VAL A 32 17.75 16.20 1.27
N SER A 33 18.22 15.69 0.14
CA SER A 33 17.38 15.00 -0.82
C SER A 33 16.89 13.72 -0.12
N ALA A 34 15.64 13.75 0.33
CA ALA A 34 14.97 12.57 0.85
C ALA A 34 14.62 11.64 -0.32
N ALA A 35 15.57 10.78 -0.68
CA ALA A 35 15.27 9.65 -1.54
C ALA A 35 14.48 8.60 -0.73
N PRO A 36 13.50 7.90 -1.34
CA PRO A 36 12.90 6.73 -0.71
C PRO A 36 13.99 5.74 -0.30
N LEU A 37 13.96 5.28 0.95
CA LEU A 37 14.85 4.21 1.42
C LEU A 37 14.44 2.83 0.86
N ASP A 38 13.22 2.73 0.34
CA ASP A 38 12.66 1.50 -0.22
C ASP A 38 12.89 1.44 -1.73
N ASP A 39 13.23 0.25 -2.23
CA ASP A 39 13.39 0.00 -3.65
C ASP A 39 12.01 -0.22 -4.28
N VAL A 40 11.52 0.80 -4.97
CA VAL A 40 10.26 0.78 -5.71
C VAL A 40 10.44 0.37 -7.18
N SER A 41 11.62 -0.14 -7.54
CA SER A 41 11.88 -0.64 -8.88
C SER A 41 11.00 -1.85 -9.18
N PRO A 42 10.53 -2.02 -10.42
CA PRO A 42 9.80 -3.21 -10.80
C PRO A 42 10.65 -4.48 -10.54
N PRO A 43 10.04 -5.55 -10.01
CA PRO A 43 10.76 -6.79 -9.78
C PRO A 43 11.27 -7.40 -11.10
N PRO A 44 12.34 -8.22 -11.06
CA PRO A 44 12.89 -8.88 -12.23
C PRO A 44 11.82 -9.71 -12.98
N PRO A 45 11.86 -9.82 -14.31
CA PRO A 45 10.81 -10.51 -15.08
C PRO A 45 10.71 -12.01 -14.81
N THR A 46 11.72 -12.61 -14.16
CA THR A 46 11.73 -14.01 -13.73
C THR A 46 11.14 -14.22 -12.33
N ASP A 47 10.81 -13.15 -11.62
CA ASP A 47 10.20 -13.20 -10.29
C ASP A 47 8.67 -13.38 -10.43
N PRO A 48 8.03 -14.27 -9.64
CA PRO A 48 6.56 -14.37 -9.58
C PRO A 48 5.84 -13.05 -9.28
N SER A 49 6.51 -12.10 -8.63
CA SER A 49 5.96 -10.77 -8.33
C SER A 49 6.10 -9.76 -9.48
N ALA A 50 6.73 -10.14 -10.60
CA ALA A 50 6.85 -9.33 -11.81
C ALA A 50 5.49 -8.83 -12.31
N TYR A 51 5.37 -7.52 -12.53
CA TYR A 51 4.19 -6.96 -13.16
C TYR A 51 4.09 -7.42 -14.61
N THR A 52 3.02 -8.14 -14.94
CA THR A 52 2.70 -8.54 -16.32
C THR A 52 1.52 -7.73 -16.83
N ASN A 53 1.65 -7.15 -18.03
CA ASN A 53 0.53 -6.51 -18.70
C ASN A 53 -0.56 -7.54 -19.05
N PRO A 54 -1.83 -7.11 -19.16
CA PRO A 54 -2.89 -7.95 -19.69
C PRO A 54 -2.54 -8.48 -21.09
N PRO A 55 -2.97 -9.70 -21.45
CA PRO A 55 -2.76 -10.23 -22.80
C PRO A 55 -3.35 -9.32 -23.87
N THR A 56 -2.62 -9.11 -24.97
CA THR A 56 -3.08 -8.32 -26.12
C THR A 56 -4.07 -9.08 -26.99
N ASP A 57 -3.98 -10.41 -27.01
CA ASP A 57 -4.95 -11.29 -27.68
C ASP A 57 -5.98 -11.80 -26.66
N PHE A 58 -7.14 -11.14 -26.64
CA PHE A 58 -8.25 -11.51 -25.76
C PHE A 58 -8.80 -12.91 -26.04
N LYS A 59 -8.72 -13.39 -27.29
CA LYS A 59 -9.24 -14.72 -27.64
C LYS A 59 -8.31 -15.81 -27.11
N ALA A 60 -7.00 -15.68 -27.34
CA ALA A 60 -6.02 -16.59 -26.78
C ALA A 60 -6.07 -16.58 -25.24
N ALA A 61 -6.25 -15.41 -24.61
CA ALA A 61 -6.42 -15.30 -23.17
C ALA A 61 -7.67 -16.03 -22.66
N LEU A 62 -8.81 -15.85 -23.31
CA LEU A 62 -10.05 -16.55 -22.94
C LEU A 62 -9.91 -18.08 -23.13
N ASP A 63 -9.31 -18.50 -24.22
CA ASP A 63 -9.10 -19.92 -24.50
C ASP A 63 -8.14 -20.53 -23.45
N ALA A 64 -7.09 -19.81 -23.04
CA ALA A 64 -6.22 -20.21 -21.92
C ALA A 64 -6.99 -20.31 -20.60
N LEU A 65 -7.81 -19.31 -20.24
CA LEU A 65 -8.64 -19.34 -19.03
C LEU A 65 -9.61 -20.53 -19.00
N LYS A 66 -10.19 -20.90 -20.15
CA LYS A 66 -11.08 -22.06 -20.26
C LYS A 66 -10.36 -23.40 -20.06
N THR A 67 -9.05 -23.45 -20.32
CA THR A 67 -8.23 -24.64 -20.07
C THR A 67 -7.74 -24.74 -18.62
N MET A 68 -7.91 -23.69 -17.82
CA MET A 68 -7.51 -23.73 -16.42
C MET A 68 -8.42 -24.66 -15.60
N PRO A 69 -7.89 -25.26 -14.51
CA PRO A 69 -8.72 -25.99 -13.57
C PRO A 69 -9.86 -25.11 -13.03
N PRO A 70 -10.99 -25.71 -12.61
CA PRO A 70 -12.07 -24.99 -11.96
C PRO A 70 -11.54 -24.08 -10.85
N ALA A 71 -11.98 -22.82 -10.86
CA ALA A 71 -11.61 -21.88 -9.81
C ALA A 71 -12.04 -22.42 -8.44
N ASN A 72 -11.26 -22.06 -7.41
CA ASN A 72 -11.54 -22.43 -6.01
C ASN A 72 -11.51 -23.94 -5.73
N GLN A 73 -10.80 -24.74 -6.53
CA GLN A 73 -10.50 -26.13 -6.17
C GLN A 73 -9.83 -26.17 -4.79
N GLY A 74 -10.37 -26.99 -3.89
CA GLY A 74 -9.85 -27.11 -2.53
C GLY A 74 -10.27 -26.00 -1.56
N SER A 75 -11.15 -25.07 -1.96
CA SER A 75 -11.58 -24.00 -1.04
C SER A 75 -12.57 -24.47 0.02
N ILE A 76 -13.34 -25.52 -0.26
CA ILE A 76 -14.31 -26.10 0.66
C ILE A 76 -13.66 -27.30 1.33
N ALA A 77 -12.93 -27.05 2.42
CA ALA A 77 -12.36 -28.12 3.24
C ALA A 77 -13.48 -28.82 4.02
N LEU A 78 -13.53 -30.14 3.91
CA LEU A 78 -14.41 -31.02 4.68
C LEU A 78 -13.60 -31.76 5.75
N PRO A 79 -14.27 -32.36 6.75
CA PRO A 79 -13.61 -33.27 7.69
C PRO A 79 -12.83 -34.38 6.97
N ASN A 80 -11.76 -34.88 7.61
CA ASN A 80 -10.86 -35.93 7.10
C ASN A 80 -10.01 -35.54 5.89
N GLY A 81 -9.81 -34.24 5.64
CA GLY A 81 -8.91 -33.75 4.58
C GLY A 81 -9.47 -33.89 3.17
N VAL A 82 -10.78 -34.08 3.04
CA VAL A 82 -11.48 -34.13 1.75
C VAL A 82 -11.90 -32.71 1.36
N TYR A 83 -11.97 -32.42 0.06
CA TYR A 83 -12.46 -31.15 -0.44
C TYR A 83 -13.80 -31.31 -1.16
N GLY A 84 -14.76 -30.46 -0.83
CA GLY A 84 -16.09 -30.39 -1.43
C GLY A 84 -16.19 -29.41 -2.59
N THR A 85 -17.39 -29.33 -3.15
CA THR A 85 -17.80 -28.34 -4.15
C THR A 85 -18.88 -27.43 -3.55
N ARG A 86 -19.26 -26.37 -4.28
CA ARG A 86 -20.35 -25.47 -3.87
C ARG A 86 -21.68 -26.20 -3.62
N THR A 87 -21.87 -27.38 -4.21
CA THR A 87 -23.06 -28.20 -4.05
C THR A 87 -22.89 -29.31 -3.01
N THR A 88 -21.73 -29.43 -2.37
CA THR A 88 -21.51 -30.39 -1.29
C THR A 88 -22.37 -29.99 -0.09
N PRO A 89 -23.27 -30.87 0.38
CA PRO A 89 -24.00 -30.64 1.63
C PRO A 89 -23.02 -30.60 2.80
N THR A 90 -22.99 -29.50 3.53
CA THR A 90 -22.27 -29.35 4.81
C THR A 90 -23.27 -29.39 5.96
N THR A 91 -22.79 -29.64 7.18
CA THR A 91 -23.62 -29.57 8.39
C THR A 91 -24.26 -28.19 8.58
N ASP A 92 -23.63 -27.14 8.06
CA ASP A 92 -24.14 -25.76 8.10
C ASP A 92 -25.21 -25.49 7.03
N ASN A 93 -25.24 -26.27 5.95
CA ASN A 93 -26.23 -26.15 4.87
C ASN A 93 -27.56 -26.84 5.18
N VAL A 94 -27.65 -27.58 6.28
CA VAL A 94 -28.87 -28.30 6.69
C VAL A 94 -29.33 -27.72 8.02
N LEU A 95 -30.48 -27.03 8.03
CA LEU A 95 -31.14 -26.68 9.27
C LEU A 95 -31.65 -27.99 9.91
N PRO A 96 -31.14 -28.42 11.08
CA PRO A 96 -31.57 -29.65 11.73
C PRO A 96 -33.09 -29.62 11.96
N PRO A 97 -33.82 -30.74 11.79
CA PRO A 97 -35.26 -30.79 12.02
C PRO A 97 -35.68 -30.29 13.41
N ALA A 98 -34.85 -30.53 14.43
CA ALA A 98 -35.07 -30.03 15.79
C ALA A 98 -34.87 -28.51 15.95
N LEU A 99 -34.24 -27.83 14.99
CA LEU A 99 -34.08 -26.38 14.92
C LEU A 99 -35.07 -25.72 13.95
N GLN A 100 -35.92 -26.50 13.27
CA GLN A 100 -37.01 -25.98 12.44
C GLN A 100 -38.15 -25.51 13.35
N THR A 101 -38.15 -24.23 13.72
CA THR A 101 -39.17 -23.63 14.60
C THR A 101 -40.50 -23.32 13.91
N SER A 102 -40.61 -23.56 12.60
CA SER A 102 -41.80 -23.25 11.81
C SER A 102 -42.41 -24.51 11.20
N PHE A 103 -43.66 -24.80 11.58
CA PHE A 103 -44.52 -25.83 10.97
C PHE A 103 -45.37 -25.29 9.81
N LYS A 104 -45.20 -24.02 9.41
CA LYS A 104 -45.92 -23.42 8.28
C LYS A 104 -45.07 -23.51 7.01
N ILE A 105 -45.17 -24.63 6.32
CA ILE A 105 -44.84 -24.71 4.90
C ILE A 105 -46.17 -24.50 4.16
N PRO A 106 -46.35 -23.43 3.35
CA PRO A 106 -47.53 -23.32 2.51
C PRO A 106 -47.51 -24.47 1.50
N THR A 107 -48.56 -25.29 1.53
CA THR A 107 -48.88 -26.29 0.50
C THR A 107 -49.36 -25.64 -0.78
#